data_AF-A0A6S6M4J6-F1
#
_entry.id   AF-A0A6S6M4J6-F1
#
_cell.length_a   1.000
_cell.length_b   1.000
_cell.length_c   1.000
_cell.angle_alpha   90.00
_cell.angle_beta   90.00
_cell.angle_gamma   90.00
#
_symmetry.space_group_name_H-M   'P 1'
#
loop_
_entity.id
_entity.type
_entity.pdbx_description
1 polymer ?
#
loop_
_entity_poly.entity_id
_entity_poly.type
_entity_poly.pdbx_seq_one_letter_code
_entity_poly.pdbx_strand_id
1 'polypeptide(L)'
;MHLRILKNSILKRPKPVLLVRLSIVMGSAVATSFLGISAELSHKMALELRSYGANIVLEPAAGEAGSLNSEDLPKIKTIFWKHNIVGFAPFLFAQAEFSAPGGRERGIIAGTWFGRPLQVEGEPESIQGVKVTAPWWELSGRWPETPDEAVVGA
;
A
#
# COMPACT_ATOMS: atom_id res chain seq x y z
N MET A 1 14.79 28.01 51.88
CA MET A 1 16.21 28.41 51.90
C MET A 1 17.07 27.71 50.83
N HIS A 2 16.91 26.39 50.64
CA HIS A 2 17.75 25.57 49.74
C HIS A 2 17.71 25.93 48.23
N LEU A 3 16.54 26.29 47.68
CA LEU A 3 16.41 26.71 46.26
C LEU A 3 17.26 27.93 45.90
N ARG A 4 17.45 28.86 46.84
CA ARG A 4 18.24 30.08 46.64
C ARG A 4 19.74 29.78 46.60
N ILE A 5 20.17 28.78 47.38
CA ILE A 5 21.55 28.27 47.39
C ILE A 5 21.84 27.53 46.07
N LEU A 6 20.91 26.69 45.61
CA LEU A 6 21.04 25.99 44.32
C LEU A 6 21.14 26.98 43.14
N LYS A 7 20.22 27.96 43.09
CA LYS A 7 20.20 28.98 42.03
C LYS A 7 21.50 29.78 41.99
N ASN A 8 22.02 30.20 43.15
CA ASN A 8 23.29 30.93 43.23
C ASN A 8 24.50 30.06 42.88
N SER A 9 24.48 28.75 43.17
CA SER A 9 25.54 27.82 42.76
C SER A 9 25.60 27.66 41.24
N ILE A 10 24.43 27.58 40.59
CA ILE A 10 24.28 27.47 39.15
C ILE A 10 24.77 28.75 38.44
N LEU A 11 24.48 29.94 38.99
CA LEU A 11 24.92 31.21 38.39
C LEU A 11 26.42 31.50 38.57
N LYS A 12 27.06 30.97 39.64
CA LYS A 12 28.47 31.25 39.93
C LYS A 12 29.47 30.43 39.12
N ARG A 13 29.04 29.36 38.42
CA ARG A 13 29.93 28.48 37.63
C ARG A 13 29.46 28.32 36.18
N PRO A 14 29.50 29.38 35.36
CA PRO A 14 28.86 29.39 34.04
C PRO A 14 29.46 28.38 33.05
N LYS A 15 30.79 28.19 33.03
CA LYS A 15 31.46 27.29 32.08
C LYS A 15 31.03 25.81 32.21
N PRO A 16 31.16 25.14 33.38
CA PRO A 16 30.75 23.75 33.51
C PRO A 16 29.23 23.56 33.45
N VAL A 17 28.45 24.52 33.96
CA VAL A 17 26.98 24.48 33.89
C VAL A 17 26.49 24.59 32.45
N LEU A 18 27.15 25.40 31.61
CA LEU A 18 26.83 25.51 30.18
C LEU A 18 27.07 24.19 29.46
N LEU A 19 28.21 23.53 29.70
CA LEU A 19 28.52 22.23 29.11
C LEU A 19 27.47 21.18 29.46
N VAL A 20 27.05 21.10 30.73
CA VAL A 20 26.00 20.16 31.17
C VAL A 20 24.67 20.46 30.47
N ARG A 21 24.27 21.74 30.38
CA ARG A 21 23.04 22.12 29.68
C ARG A 21 23.10 21.77 28.20
N LEU A 22 24.23 22.05 27.54
CA LEU A 22 24.43 21.75 26.13
C LEU A 22 24.32 20.25 25.87
N SER A 23 24.95 19.42 26.70
CA SER A 23 24.86 17.97 26.58
C SER A 23 23.44 17.46 26.77
N ILE A 24 22.69 17.99 27.75
CA ILE A 24 21.29 17.61 27.98
C ILE A 24 20.42 18.00 26.78
N VAL A 25 20.59 19.22 26.26
CA VAL A 25 19.84 19.71 25.09
C VAL A 25 20.18 18.87 23.85
N MET A 26 21.45 18.53 23.65
CA MET A 26 21.88 17.73 22.51
C MET A 26 21.31 16.30 22.60
N GLY A 27 21.37 15.68 23.78
CA GLY A 27 20.79 14.36 24.01
C GLY A 27 19.27 14.34 23.83
N SER A 28 18.55 15.34 24.36
CA SER A 28 17.10 15.42 24.21
C SER A 28 16.67 15.74 22.78
N ALA A 29 17.44 16.57 22.06
CA ALA A 29 17.18 16.87 20.65
C ALA A 29 17.35 15.62 19.77
N VAL A 30 18.43 14.86 19.98
CA VAL A 30 18.67 13.61 19.25
C VAL A 30 17.58 12.59 19.56
N ALA A 31 17.24 12.38 20.83
CA ALA A 31 16.18 11.45 21.22
C ALA A 31 14.81 11.84 20.61
N THR A 32 14.46 13.13 20.66
CA THR A 32 13.22 13.64 20.04
C THR A 32 13.22 13.46 18.52
N SER A 33 14.36 13.70 17.87
CA SER A 33 14.49 13.51 16.42
C SER A 33 14.31 12.04 16.02
N PHE A 34 14.91 11.10 16.76
CA PHE A 34 14.71 9.67 16.52
C PHE A 34 13.25 9.24 16.72
N LEU A 35 12.56 9.76 17.73
CA LEU A 35 11.14 9.49 17.93
C LEU A 35 10.30 9.98 16.76
N GLY A 36 10.56 11.20 16.26
CA GLY A 36 9.89 11.75 15.09
C GLY A 36 10.12 10.89 13.83
N ILE A 37 11.37 10.50 13.57
CA ILE A 37 11.71 9.63 12.43
C ILE A 37 11.04 8.27 12.57
N SER A 38 11.06 7.64 13.75
CA SER A 38 10.47 6.32 13.97
C SER A 38 8.96 6.32 13.74
N ALA A 39 8.26 7.41 14.09
CA ALA A 39 6.83 7.55 13.87
C ALA A 39 6.50 7.65 12.36
N GLU A 40 7.25 8.46 11.63
CA GLU A 40 7.01 8.69 10.20
C GLU A 40 7.44 7.51 9.31
N LEU A 41 8.56 6.87 9.66
CA LEU A 41 9.17 5.82 8.84
C LEU A 41 8.21 4.64 8.61
N SER A 42 7.43 4.27 9.62
CA SER A 42 6.48 3.14 9.52
C SER A 42 5.40 3.40 8.46
N HIS A 43 4.86 4.63 8.42
CA HIS A 43 3.84 5.01 7.44
C HIS A 43 4.43 5.04 6.02
N LYS A 44 5.60 5.67 5.87
CA LYS A 44 6.26 5.76 4.56
C LYS A 44 6.65 4.38 4.03
N MET A 45 7.23 3.52 4.86
CA MET A 45 7.57 2.14 4.47
C MET A 45 6.33 1.36 4.05
N ALA A 46 5.19 1.51 4.73
CA ALA A 46 3.96 0.83 4.33
C ALA A 46 3.45 1.28 2.95
N LEU A 47 3.56 2.58 2.64
CA LEU A 47 3.21 3.12 1.31
C LEU A 47 4.15 2.61 0.22
N GLU A 48 5.47 2.65 0.48
CA GLU A 48 6.48 2.11 -0.44
C GLU A 48 6.28 0.60 -0.66
N LEU A 49 5.98 -0.16 0.41
CA LEU A 49 5.69 -1.59 0.30
C LEU A 49 4.43 -1.87 -0.52
N ARG A 50 3.40 -1.03 -0.38
CA ARG A 50 2.19 -1.13 -1.21
C ARG A 50 2.48 -0.83 -2.68
N SER A 51 3.50 -0.04 -2.99
CA SER A 51 3.92 0.23 -4.37
C SER A 51 4.58 -0.97 -5.06
N TYR A 52 5.10 -1.95 -4.29
CA TYR A 52 5.75 -3.15 -4.85
C TYR A 52 4.78 -4.15 -5.49
N GLY A 53 3.46 -3.99 -5.36
CA GLY A 53 2.52 -4.84 -6.07
C GLY A 53 1.65 -5.74 -5.18
N ALA A 54 1.08 -6.76 -5.81
CA ALA A 54 0.28 -7.77 -5.11
C ALA A 54 1.18 -8.58 -4.14
N ASN A 55 0.84 -8.55 -2.86
CA ASN A 55 1.58 -9.28 -1.82
C ASN A 55 1.17 -10.77 -1.70
N ILE A 56 0.07 -11.16 -2.36
CA ILE A 56 -0.46 -12.54 -2.35
C ILE A 56 -0.96 -12.85 -3.76
N VAL A 57 -0.51 -13.98 -4.32
CA VAL A 57 -1.01 -14.53 -5.58
C VAL A 57 -1.78 -15.81 -5.26
N LEU A 58 -3.01 -15.90 -5.76
CA LEU A 58 -3.83 -17.10 -5.68
C LEU A 58 -3.81 -17.79 -7.03
N GLU A 59 -3.44 -19.06 -7.03
CA GLU A 59 -3.41 -19.92 -8.21
C GLU A 59 -4.35 -21.11 -7.98
N PRO A 60 -4.97 -21.65 -9.05
CA PRO A 60 -5.77 -22.86 -8.95
C PRO A 60 -4.92 -24.05 -8.50
N ALA A 61 -5.53 -24.99 -7.77
CA ALA A 61 -4.83 -26.20 -7.35
C ALA A 61 -4.43 -27.04 -8.58
N ALA A 62 -3.25 -27.67 -8.51
CA ALA A 62 -2.74 -28.50 -9.61
C ALA A 62 -3.72 -29.65 -9.91
N GLY A 63 -4.38 -29.60 -11.08
CA GLY A 63 -5.33 -30.61 -11.54
C GLY A 63 -6.67 -30.04 -12.04
N GLU A 64 -7.04 -28.82 -11.64
CA GLU A 64 -8.10 -28.06 -12.30
C GLU A 64 -7.54 -27.38 -13.55
N ALA A 65 -8.37 -27.15 -14.57
CA ALA A 65 -7.96 -26.69 -15.90
C ALA A 65 -7.46 -25.22 -15.95
N GLY A 66 -6.50 -24.86 -15.08
CA GLY A 66 -5.76 -23.61 -15.11
C GLY A 66 -6.54 -22.34 -14.76
N SER A 67 -7.83 -22.45 -14.41
CA SER A 67 -8.70 -21.29 -14.16
C SER A 67 -9.45 -21.41 -12.84
N LEU A 68 -9.50 -20.32 -12.08
CA LEU A 68 -10.36 -20.18 -10.91
C LEU A 68 -11.80 -19.86 -11.35
N ASN A 69 -12.79 -20.46 -10.71
CA ASN A 69 -14.19 -20.08 -10.91
C ASN A 69 -14.43 -18.68 -10.33
N SER A 70 -15.07 -17.80 -11.11
CA SER A 70 -15.34 -16.42 -10.68
C SER A 70 -16.29 -16.35 -9.49
N GLU A 71 -17.15 -17.36 -9.32
CA GLU A 71 -18.10 -17.47 -8.21
C GLU A 71 -17.44 -17.77 -6.86
N ASP A 72 -16.23 -18.33 -6.88
CA ASP A 72 -15.48 -18.68 -5.68
C ASP A 72 -14.62 -17.52 -5.16
N LEU A 73 -14.38 -16.49 -5.98
CA LEU A 73 -13.57 -15.33 -5.60
C LEU A 73 -14.03 -14.60 -4.32
N PRO A 74 -15.34 -14.46 -4.01
CA PRO A 74 -15.78 -13.87 -2.75
C PRO A 74 -15.30 -14.64 -1.50
N LYS A 75 -15.00 -15.94 -1.63
CA LYS A 75 -14.45 -16.76 -0.53
C LYS A 75 -13.07 -16.29 -0.07
N ILE A 76 -12.35 -15.52 -0.90
CA ILE A 76 -11.08 -14.89 -0.49
C ILE A 76 -11.28 -13.98 0.73
N LYS A 77 -12.47 -13.37 0.89
CA LYS A 77 -12.82 -12.54 2.04
C LYS A 77 -13.46 -13.31 3.20
N THR A 78 -13.52 -14.65 3.14
CA THR A 78 -14.05 -15.47 4.24
C THR A 78 -12.98 -16.28 4.97
N ILE A 79 -11.75 -16.32 4.46
CA ILE A 79 -10.62 -17.02 5.07
C ILE A 79 -10.12 -16.31 6.33
N PHE A 80 -9.29 -17.01 7.12
CA PHE A 80 -8.73 -16.50 8.39
C PHE A 80 -8.04 -15.13 8.26
N TRP A 81 -7.44 -14.82 7.11
CA TRP A 81 -6.74 -13.55 6.85
C TRP A 81 -7.62 -12.44 6.31
N LYS A 82 -8.95 -12.59 6.24
CA LYS A 82 -9.86 -11.62 5.61
C LYS A 82 -9.64 -10.16 6.03
N HIS A 83 -9.36 -9.93 7.32
CA HIS A 83 -9.12 -8.58 7.85
C HIS A 83 -7.83 -7.92 7.35
N ASN A 84 -6.90 -8.69 6.79
CA ASN A 84 -5.63 -8.20 6.22
C ASN A 84 -5.69 -8.08 4.69
N ILE A 85 -6.81 -8.44 4.07
CA ILE A 85 -7.00 -8.36 2.61
C ILE A 85 -7.72 -7.05 2.31
N VAL A 86 -6.97 -6.05 1.88
CA VAL A 86 -7.49 -4.73 1.50
C VAL A 86 -8.39 -4.84 0.25
N GLY A 87 -7.99 -5.68 -0.70
CA GLY A 87 -8.80 -6.04 -1.86
C GLY A 87 -8.09 -7.05 -2.74
N PHE A 88 -8.78 -7.53 -3.77
CA PHE A 88 -8.24 -8.45 -4.76
C PHE A 88 -8.69 -8.06 -6.18
N ALA A 89 -7.93 -8.50 -7.18
CA ALA A 89 -8.25 -8.32 -8.58
C ALA A 89 -7.93 -9.63 -9.33
N PRO A 90 -8.93 -10.32 -9.91
CA PRO A 90 -8.66 -11.50 -10.72
C PRO A 90 -8.05 -11.09 -12.07
N PHE A 91 -7.16 -11.91 -12.60
CA PHE A 91 -6.60 -11.72 -13.94
C PHE A 91 -6.81 -12.99 -14.77
N LEU A 92 -7.29 -12.80 -16.00
CA LEU A 92 -7.39 -13.84 -17.01
C LEU A 92 -6.60 -13.41 -18.23
N PHE A 93 -5.55 -14.15 -18.57
CA PHE A 93 -4.67 -13.83 -19.69
C PHE A 93 -5.04 -14.66 -20.91
N ALA A 94 -5.12 -14.02 -22.07
CA ALA A 94 -5.31 -14.69 -23.36
C ALA A 94 -4.37 -14.07 -24.40
N GLN A 95 -4.00 -14.86 -25.41
CA GLN A 95 -3.33 -14.34 -26.60
C GLN A 95 -4.39 -13.81 -27.57
N ALA A 96 -4.20 -12.58 -28.05
CA ALA A 96 -5.08 -11.94 -29.02
C ALA A 96 -4.27 -11.31 -30.16
N GLU A 97 -4.91 -11.17 -31.32
CA GLU A 97 -4.36 -10.44 -32.46
C GLU A 97 -5.03 -9.06 -32.52
N PHE A 98 -4.22 -8.01 -32.45
CA PHE A 98 -4.63 -6.62 -32.47
C PHE A 98 -4.42 -6.06 -33.87
N SER A 99 -5.41 -5.33 -34.39
CA SER A 99 -5.32 -4.65 -35.67
C SER A 99 -5.21 -3.15 -35.44
N ALA A 100 -4.08 -2.56 -35.81
CA ALA A 100 -3.83 -1.12 -35.74
C ALA A 100 -3.54 -0.56 -37.14
N PRO A 101 -3.58 0.77 -37.35
CA PRO A 101 -3.28 1.38 -38.65
C PRO A 101 -1.91 1.00 -39.24
N GLY A 102 -0.97 0.55 -38.41
CA GLY A 102 0.38 0.12 -38.79
C GLY A 102 0.55 -1.38 -39.07
N GLY A 103 -0.48 -2.22 -38.89
CA GLY A 103 -0.40 -3.66 -39.10
C GLY A 103 -1.17 -4.49 -38.07
N ARG A 104 -1.03 -5.81 -38.17
CA ARG A 104 -1.54 -6.76 -37.17
C ARG A 104 -0.42 -7.23 -36.28
N GLU A 105 -0.65 -7.18 -34.97
CA GLU A 105 0.31 -7.60 -33.96
C GLU A 105 -0.33 -8.59 -33.01
N ARG A 106 0.44 -9.57 -32.53
CA ARG A 106 0.00 -10.48 -31.48
C ARG A 106 0.44 -9.95 -30.13
N GLY A 107 -0.46 -9.96 -29.16
CA GLY A 107 -0.15 -9.56 -27.80
C GLY A 107 -0.96 -10.35 -26.78
N ILE A 108 -0.69 -10.07 -25.50
CA ILE A 108 -1.45 -10.63 -24.39
C ILE A 108 -2.54 -9.63 -24.00
N ILE A 109 -3.78 -10.09 -23.97
CA ILE A 109 -4.88 -9.38 -23.34
C ILE A 109 -5.09 -9.93 -21.92
N ALA A 110 -5.28 -9.04 -20.96
CA ALA A 110 -5.59 -9.38 -19.58
C ALA A 110 -7.01 -8.88 -19.25
N GLY A 111 -7.93 -9.81 -19.01
CA GLY A 111 -9.24 -9.53 -18.43
C GLY A 111 -9.11 -9.37 -16.91
N THR A 112 -9.64 -8.28 -16.35
CA THR A 112 -9.61 -8.04 -14.91
C THR A 112 -10.80 -7.21 -14.45
N TRP A 113 -11.01 -7.14 -13.13
CA TRP A 113 -11.98 -6.21 -12.56
C TRP A 113 -11.33 -4.86 -12.33
N PHE A 114 -11.83 -3.81 -12.95
CA PHE A 114 -11.36 -2.45 -12.68
C PHE A 114 -11.90 -1.92 -11.36
N GLY A 115 -13.19 -2.11 -11.08
CA GLY A 115 -13.85 -1.75 -9.83
C GLY A 115 -15.24 -2.35 -9.75
N ARG A 116 -15.36 -3.53 -9.14
CA ARG A 116 -16.61 -4.27 -9.00
C ARG A 116 -17.11 -4.18 -7.54
N PRO A 117 -18.33 -3.69 -7.29
CA PRO A 117 -18.94 -3.80 -5.98
C PRO A 117 -19.09 -5.28 -5.59
N LEU A 118 -18.68 -5.61 -4.37
CA LEU A 118 -18.78 -6.96 -3.83
C LEU A 118 -19.39 -6.89 -2.43
N GLN A 119 -20.52 -7.56 -2.29
CA GLN A 119 -21.12 -7.86 -1.00
C GLN A 119 -20.74 -9.27 -0.58
N VAL A 120 -20.14 -9.39 0.60
CA VAL A 120 -19.83 -10.68 1.23
C VAL A 120 -20.63 -10.75 2.52
N GLU A 121 -21.15 -11.93 2.85
CA GLU A 121 -21.91 -12.12 4.08
C GLU A 121 -21.02 -11.84 5.30
N GLY A 122 -21.49 -10.97 6.21
CA GLY A 122 -20.74 -10.58 7.40
C GLY A 122 -19.61 -9.58 7.18
N GLU A 123 -19.44 -9.03 5.97
CA GLU A 123 -18.55 -7.89 5.70
C GLU A 123 -19.34 -6.67 5.18
N PRO A 124 -18.84 -5.45 5.42
CA PRO A 124 -19.39 -4.27 4.77
C PRO A 124 -19.21 -4.35 3.25
N GLU A 125 -20.08 -3.67 2.51
CA GLU A 125 -19.95 -3.51 1.07
C GLU A 125 -18.56 -2.94 0.74
N SER A 126 -17.89 -3.54 -0.24
CA SER A 126 -16.55 -3.13 -0.63
C SER A 126 -16.37 -3.21 -2.14
N ILE A 127 -15.54 -2.32 -2.69
CA ILE A 127 -15.18 -2.36 -4.10
C ILE A 127 -13.93 -3.22 -4.24
N GLN A 128 -13.93 -4.15 -5.18
CA GLN A 128 -12.80 -5.04 -5.51
C GLN A 128 -12.31 -4.76 -6.93
N GLY A 129 -11.02 -4.98 -7.19
CA GLY A 129 -10.42 -4.76 -8.50
C GLY A 129 -9.15 -3.92 -8.47
N VAL A 130 -8.62 -3.68 -9.67
CA VAL A 130 -7.31 -3.06 -9.91
C VAL A 130 -7.23 -1.63 -9.36
N LYS A 131 -8.32 -0.87 -9.33
CA LYS A 131 -8.35 0.46 -8.69
C LYS A 131 -7.96 0.42 -7.21
N VAL A 132 -8.22 -0.70 -6.53
CA VAL A 132 -7.91 -0.87 -5.11
C VAL A 132 -6.52 -1.48 -4.92
N THR A 133 -6.20 -2.51 -5.71
CA THR A 133 -4.96 -3.29 -5.57
C THR A 133 -3.75 -2.64 -6.23
N ALA A 134 -3.94 -1.82 -7.27
CA ALA A 134 -2.89 -1.13 -8.00
C ALA A 134 -3.12 0.40 -7.99
N PRO A 135 -3.04 1.07 -6.82
CA PRO A 135 -3.22 2.52 -6.72
C PRO A 135 -2.16 3.34 -7.49
N TRP A 136 -1.05 2.72 -7.90
CA TRP A 136 0.00 3.35 -8.69
C TRP A 136 -0.28 3.35 -10.20
N TRP A 137 -1.39 2.73 -10.66
CA TRP A 137 -1.77 2.82 -12.05
C TRP A 137 -2.29 4.22 -12.37
N GLU A 138 -1.56 4.93 -13.21
CA GLU A 138 -1.98 6.20 -13.77
C GLU A 138 -2.68 5.96 -15.11
N LEU A 139 -3.94 6.37 -15.19
CA LEU A 139 -4.73 6.25 -16.41
C LEU A 139 -4.95 7.65 -17.00
N SER A 140 -4.52 7.82 -18.25
CA SER A 140 -4.87 9.01 -19.04
C SER A 140 -6.28 8.83 -19.60
N GLY A 141 -7.26 9.52 -19.03
CA GLY A 141 -8.66 9.45 -19.43
C GLY A 141 -9.57 8.93 -18.32
N ARG A 142 -10.52 8.06 -18.69
CA ARG A 142 -11.49 7.46 -17.75
C ARG A 142 -11.28 5.97 -17.64
N TRP A 143 -11.54 5.43 -16.46
CA TRP A 143 -11.52 3.99 -16.22
C TRP A 143 -12.62 3.29 -17.02
N PRO A 144 -12.38 2.06 -17.51
CA PRO A 144 -13.42 1.24 -18.10
C PRO A 144 -14.57 0.98 -17.13
N GLU A 145 -15.79 1.19 -17.58
CA GLU A 145 -17.03 0.91 -16.83
C GLU A 145 -17.83 -0.23 -17.47
N THR A 146 -17.68 -0.42 -18.78
CA THR A 146 -18.36 -1.46 -19.55
C THR A 146 -17.38 -2.54 -20.02
N PRO A 147 -17.87 -3.77 -20.34
CA PRO A 147 -17.01 -4.85 -20.82
C PRO A 147 -16.32 -4.57 -22.17
N ASP A 148 -16.83 -3.63 -22.95
CA ASP A 148 -16.32 -3.28 -24.28
C ASP A 148 -15.21 -2.21 -24.25
N GLU A 149 -14.83 -1.77 -23.04
CA GLU A 149 -13.80 -0.77 -22.83
C GLU A 149 -12.50 -1.43 -22.36
N ALA A 150 -11.38 -1.00 -22.94
CA ALA A 150 -10.05 -1.53 -22.62
C ALA A 150 -9.09 -0.39 -22.30
N VAL A 151 -8.11 -0.68 -21.45
CA VAL A 151 -6.94 0.17 -21.23
C VAL A 151 -5.78 -0.39 -22.03
N VAL A 152 -5.08 0.48 -22.74
CA VAL A 152 -3.85 0.15 -23.46
C VAL A 152 -2.72 0.97 -22.87
N GLY A 153 -1.64 0.30 -22.48
CA GLY A 153 -0.41 0.95 -22.02
C GLY A 153 0.47 1.35 -23.21
N ALA A 154 1.21 2.44 -23.06
CA ALA A 154 2.25 2.89 -23.99
C ALA A 154 3.64 2.46 -23.49
#